data_AF-A0A409YJB9-F1
#
_entry.id   AF-A0A409YJB9-F1
#
_cell.length_a   1.000
_cell.length_b   1.000
_cell.length_c   1.000
_cell.angle_alpha   90.00
_cell.angle_beta   90.00
_cell.angle_gamma   90.00
#
_symmetry.space_group_name_H-M   'P 1'
#
loop_
_entity.id
_entity.type
_entity.pdbx_description
1 polymer ?
#
loop_
_entity_poly.entity_id
_entity_poly.type
_entity_poly.pdbx_seq_one_letter_code
_entity_poly.pdbx_strand_id
1 'polypeptide(L)'
;MNPAEHIPKKWMILLHIFPILTSVVTLLEVIIVGLTDRKSVVADLSGMYCHISSQIPNRITSGLTIICVIGVLIMDVLIIRVLKKMWKEHQRAVRPLSLETEEHISLDSIVRVVIFAFLPTIALVVSCSQYFPGSQEAKTSAKTNIVVATLPVAAFLIFGSQKDMLRAWGLCRRPKEIHWQRKGVSDEVTE
;
A
#
# COMPACT_ATOMS: atom_id res chain seq x y z
N MET A 1 -29.10 1.78 10.88
CA MET A 1 -28.77 0.90 9.73
C MET A 1 -27.25 0.78 9.71
N ASN A 2 -26.71 -0.32 10.25
CA ASN A 2 -25.27 -0.51 10.42
C ASN A 2 -24.61 -0.68 9.04
N PRO A 3 -23.71 0.23 8.61
CA PRO A 3 -23.09 0.17 7.29
C PRO A 3 -21.97 -0.88 7.17
N ALA A 4 -21.77 -1.73 8.19
CA ALA A 4 -20.93 -2.93 8.11
C ALA A 4 -21.66 -4.07 7.37
N GLU A 5 -22.37 -3.71 6.31
CA GLU A 5 -23.06 -4.65 5.42
C GLU A 5 -22.00 -5.54 4.78
N HIS A 6 -22.23 -6.86 4.86
CA HIS A 6 -21.32 -7.92 4.43
C HIS A 6 -20.52 -7.55 3.18
N ILE A 7 -19.24 -7.21 3.34
CA ILE A 7 -18.31 -7.27 2.21
C ILE A 7 -18.32 -8.74 1.75
N PRO A 8 -18.81 -9.04 0.54
CA PRO A 8 -18.95 -10.43 0.15
C PRO A 8 -17.57 -11.05 0.12
N LYS A 9 -17.39 -12.23 0.72
CA LYS A 9 -16.08 -12.93 0.76
C LYS A 9 -15.40 -13.00 -0.61
N LYS A 10 -16.21 -13.06 -1.68
CA LYS A 10 -15.78 -13.01 -3.09
C LYS A 10 -14.94 -11.76 -3.42
N TRP A 11 -15.29 -10.58 -2.92
CA TRP A 11 -14.54 -9.34 -3.16
C TRP A 11 -13.19 -9.34 -2.44
N MET A 12 -13.13 -9.84 -1.21
CA MET A 12 -11.85 -9.98 -0.50
C MET A 12 -10.92 -10.96 -1.21
N ILE A 13 -11.46 -12.09 -1.67
CA ILE A 13 -10.71 -13.09 -2.45
C ILE A 13 -10.22 -12.47 -3.76
N LEU A 14 -11.09 -11.78 -4.50
CA LEU A 14 -10.76 -11.12 -5.76
C LEU A 14 -9.63 -10.09 -5.58
N LEU A 15 -9.67 -9.31 -4.50
CA LEU A 15 -8.67 -8.29 -4.19
C LEU A 15 -7.27 -8.89 -3.92
N HIS A 16 -7.18 -10.13 -3.46
CA HIS A 16 -5.91 -10.83 -3.23
C HIS A 16 -5.44 -11.63 -4.45
N ILE A 17 -6.36 -12.24 -5.20
CA ILE A 17 -6.01 -13.02 -6.39
C ILE A 17 -5.55 -12.11 -7.52
N PHE A 18 -6.18 -10.94 -7.68
CA PHE A 18 -5.90 -10.05 -8.81
C PHE A 18 -4.42 -9.62 -8.90
N PRO A 19 -3.75 -9.13 -7.85
CA PRO A 19 -2.32 -8.79 -7.90
C PRO A 19 -1.40 -9.96 -8.23
N ILE A 20 -1.74 -11.16 -7.76
CA ILE A 20 -0.96 -12.38 -8.04
C ILE A 20 -1.10 -12.73 -9.51
N LEU A 21 -2.33 -12.72 -10.03
CA LEU A 21 -2.61 -13.02 -11.42
C LEU A 21 -1.92 -12.04 -12.36
N THR A 22 -2.00 -10.73 -12.10
CA THR A 22 -1.33 -9.72 -12.92
C THR A 22 0.18 -9.90 -12.90
N SER A 23 0.77 -10.21 -11.75
CA SER A 23 2.22 -10.46 -11.62
C SER A 23 2.69 -11.70 -12.39
N VAL A 24 1.90 -12.78 -12.37
CA VAL A 24 2.20 -13.99 -13.13
C VAL A 24 2.09 -13.72 -14.63
N VAL A 25 1.06 -13.00 -15.07
CA VAL A 25 0.86 -12.64 -16.48
C VAL A 25 2.01 -11.79 -17.01
N THR A 26 2.43 -10.74 -16.28
CA THR A 26 3.54 -9.89 -16.70
C THR A 26 4.87 -10.65 -16.74
N LEU A 27 5.11 -11.55 -15.78
CA LEU A 27 6.29 -12.42 -15.79
C LEU A 27 6.31 -13.32 -17.03
N LEU A 28 5.19 -13.98 -17.34
CA LEU A 28 5.07 -14.84 -18.51
C LEU A 28 5.23 -14.06 -19.81
N GLU A 29 4.66 -12.86 -19.92
CA GLU A 29 4.82 -11.97 -21.07
C GLU A 29 6.30 -11.66 -21.33
N VAL A 30 7.04 -11.21 -20.30
CA VAL A 30 8.47 -10.87 -20.43
C VAL A 30 9.29 -12.10 -20.82
N ILE A 31 9.01 -13.28 -20.26
CA ILE A 31 9.70 -14.52 -20.61
C ILE A 31 9.43 -14.91 -22.06
N ILE A 32 8.16 -14.91 -22.49
CA ILE A 32 7.77 -15.31 -23.85
C ILE A 32 8.39 -14.37 -24.88
N VAL A 33 8.31 -13.05 -24.67
CA VAL A 33 8.89 -12.05 -25.58
C VAL A 33 10.42 -12.17 -25.60
N GLY A 34 11.06 -12.31 -24.45
CA GLY A 34 12.51 -12.45 -24.34
C GLY A 34 13.06 -13.74 -24.98
N LEU A 35 12.30 -14.84 -24.94
CA LEU A 35 12.67 -16.10 -25.59
C LEU A 35 12.41 -16.07 -27.11
N THR A 36 11.35 -15.39 -27.55
CA THR A 36 10.96 -15.33 -28.96
C THR A 36 11.86 -14.38 -29.76
N ASP A 37 12.23 -13.23 -29.19
CA ASP A 37 13.08 -12.24 -29.85
C ASP A 37 14.31 -11.88 -28.99
N ARG A 38 15.28 -12.80 -28.97
CA ARG A 38 16.52 -12.64 -28.20
C ARG A 38 17.35 -11.43 -28.61
N LYS A 39 17.21 -10.94 -29.85
CA LYS A 39 17.95 -9.78 -30.37
C LYS A 39 17.40 -8.46 -29.83
N SER A 40 16.15 -8.45 -29.37
CA SER A 40 15.52 -7.27 -28.76
C SER A 40 15.96 -7.02 -27.31
N VAL A 41 16.63 -7.98 -26.67
CA VAL A 41 17.15 -7.86 -25.32
C VAL A 41 18.48 -7.11 -25.35
N VAL A 42 18.46 -5.87 -24.89
CA VAL A 42 19.63 -5.00 -24.85
C VAL A 42 19.97 -4.66 -23.41
N ALA A 43 21.26 -4.60 -23.10
CA ALA A 43 21.71 -4.08 -21.82
C ALA A 43 21.31 -2.60 -21.72
N ASP A 44 20.79 -2.19 -20.56
CA ASP A 44 20.57 -0.78 -20.27
C ASP A 44 21.89 0.01 -20.33
N LEU A 45 21.80 1.32 -20.57
CA LEU A 45 22.98 2.21 -20.61
C LEU A 45 23.79 2.19 -19.31
N SER A 46 23.14 1.89 -18.18
CA SER A 46 23.81 1.73 -16.89
C SER A 46 24.52 0.37 -16.72
N GLY A 47 24.23 -0.60 -17.58
CA GLY A 47 24.71 -1.99 -17.44
C GLY A 47 24.11 -2.75 -16.25
N MET A 48 23.16 -2.18 -15.51
CA MET A 48 22.61 -2.79 -14.28
C MET A 48 21.55 -3.87 -14.55
N TYR A 49 20.84 -3.78 -15.68
CA TYR A 49 19.81 -4.75 -16.06
C TYR A 49 19.64 -4.79 -17.58
N CYS A 50 19.01 -5.87 -18.07
CA CYS A 50 18.62 -6.00 -19.47
C CYS A 50 17.17 -5.57 -19.63
N HIS A 51 16.87 -4.84 -20.71
CA HIS A 51 15.52 -4.46 -21.06
C HIS A 51 15.21 -4.85 -22.51
N ILE A 52 13.93 -4.95 -22.82
CA ILE A 52 13.45 -5.24 -24.16
C ILE A 52 13.28 -3.90 -24.89
N SER A 53 13.98 -3.73 -26.01
CA SER A 53 13.98 -2.48 -26.79
C SER A 53 12.65 -2.21 -27.53
N SER A 54 11.80 -3.22 -27.67
CA SER A 54 10.54 -3.07 -28.39
C SER A 54 9.55 -2.15 -27.64
N GLN A 55 8.95 -1.22 -28.38
CA GLN A 55 8.02 -0.24 -27.79
C GLN A 55 6.68 -0.85 -27.39
N ILE A 56 6.30 -1.98 -28.00
CA ILE A 56 5.00 -2.62 -27.83
C ILE A 56 4.80 -3.11 -26.38
N PRO A 57 5.65 -3.99 -25.81
CA PRO A 57 5.48 -4.48 -24.44
C PRO A 57 5.55 -3.32 -23.44
N ASN A 58 6.48 -2.37 -23.62
CA ASN A 58 6.59 -1.21 -22.74
C ASN A 58 5.29 -0.39 -22.71
N ARG A 59 4.63 -0.16 -23.85
CA ARG A 59 3.34 0.57 -23.89
C ARG A 59 2.22 -0.21 -23.20
N ILE A 60 2.18 -1.53 -23.36
CA ILE A 60 1.17 -2.39 -22.71
C ILE A 60 1.36 -2.36 -21.20
N THR A 61 2.57 -2.62 -20.72
CA THR A 61 2.88 -2.63 -19.28
C THR A 61 2.68 -1.27 -18.63
N SER A 62 3.05 -0.18 -19.31
CA SER A 62 2.86 1.17 -18.78
C SER A 62 1.38 1.55 -18.74
N GLY A 63 0.60 1.19 -19.76
CA GLY A 63 -0.86 1.35 -19.75
C GLY A 63 -1.53 0.60 -18.60
N LEU A 64 -1.16 -0.66 -18.40
CA LEU A 64 -1.65 -1.47 -17.27
C LEU A 64 -1.27 -0.85 -15.92
N THR A 65 -0.02 -0.39 -15.79
CA THR A 65 0.47 0.27 -14.56
C THR A 65 -0.34 1.53 -14.25
N ILE A 66 -0.61 2.38 -15.24
CA ILE A 66 -1.43 3.58 -15.07
C ILE A 66 -2.83 3.22 -14.55
N ILE A 67 -3.48 2.22 -15.16
CA ILE A 67 -4.82 1.76 -14.73
C ILE A 67 -4.78 1.27 -13.28
N CYS A 68 -3.79 0.45 -12.92
CA CYS A 68 -3.63 -0.04 -11.56
C CYS A 68 -3.39 1.09 -10.56
N VAL A 69 -2.53 2.06 -10.88
CA VAL A 69 -2.23 3.21 -10.01
C VAL A 69 -3.47 4.08 -9.81
N ILE A 70 -4.26 4.33 -10.86
CA ILE A 70 -5.54 5.05 -10.73
C ILE A 70 -6.48 4.31 -9.77
N GLY A 71 -6.56 2.97 -9.90
CA GLY A 71 -7.35 2.14 -8.98
C GLY A 71 -6.90 2.27 -7.52
N VAL A 72 -5.59 2.24 -7.27
CA VAL A 72 -5.01 2.44 -5.93
C VAL A 72 -5.35 3.83 -5.39
N LEU A 73 -5.20 4.88 -6.19
CA LEU A 73 -5.54 6.24 -5.77
C LEU A 73 -7.02 6.40 -5.40
N ILE A 74 -7.93 5.76 -6.13
CA ILE A 74 -9.36 5.74 -5.80
C ILE A 74 -9.58 5.04 -4.44
N MET A 75 -8.94 3.89 -4.22
CA MET A 75 -9.02 3.16 -2.96
C MET A 75 -8.48 4.00 -1.80
N ASP A 76 -7.36 4.70 -1.97
CA ASP A 76 -6.79 5.58 -0.94
C ASP A 76 -7.75 6.71 -0.58
N VAL A 77 -8.38 7.35 -1.57
CA VAL A 77 -9.39 8.40 -1.32
C VAL A 77 -10.59 7.85 -0.55
N LEU A 78 -11.05 6.64 -0.87
CA LEU A 78 -12.13 5.98 -0.14
C LEU A 78 -11.73 5.66 1.31
N ILE A 79 -10.52 5.12 1.53
CA ILE A 79 -9.97 4.85 2.87
C ILE A 79 -9.93 6.14 3.69
N ILE A 80 -9.40 7.23 3.12
CA ILE A 80 -9.35 8.53 3.79
C ILE A 80 -10.75 9.04 4.14
N ARG A 81 -11.73 8.87 3.24
CA ARG A 81 -13.13 9.27 3.51
C ARG A 81 -13.76 8.47 4.64
N VAL A 82 -13.58 7.15 4.65
CA VAL A 82 -14.07 6.27 5.72
C VAL A 82 -13.41 6.65 7.04
N LEU A 83 -12.08 6.81 7.05
CA LEU A 83 -11.34 7.19 8.25
C LEU A 83 -11.79 8.55 8.80
N LYS A 84 -12.00 9.55 7.92
CA LYS A 84 -12.54 10.86 8.32
C LYS A 84 -13.96 10.76 8.87
N LYS A 85 -14.80 9.89 8.33
CA LYS A 85 -16.16 9.66 8.82
C LYS A 85 -16.12 9.05 10.22
N MET A 86 -15.34 7.99 10.41
CA MET A 86 -15.16 7.35 11.72
C MET A 86 -14.60 8.32 12.75
N TRP A 87 -13.63 9.16 12.36
CA TRP A 87 -13.07 10.20 13.22
C TRP A 87 -14.15 11.19 13.69
N LYS A 88 -15.01 11.67 12.79
CA LYS A 88 -16.09 12.61 13.13
C LYS A 88 -17.15 11.98 14.04
N GLU A 89 -17.49 10.72 13.81
CA GLU A 89 -18.45 9.99 14.65
C GLU A 89 -17.90 9.76 16.05
N HIS A 90 -16.64 9.34 16.15
CA HIS A 90 -15.94 9.19 17.44
C HIS A 90 -15.86 10.52 18.20
N GLN A 91 -15.47 11.61 17.52
CA GLN A 91 -15.40 12.94 18.14
C GLN A 91 -16.76 13.47 18.63
N ARG A 92 -17.87 13.04 18.02
CA ARG A 92 -19.23 13.37 18.46
C ARG A 92 -19.69 12.51 19.64
N ALA A 93 -19.32 11.23 19.66
CA ALA A 93 -19.68 10.30 20.72
C ALA A 93 -18.96 10.58 22.06
N VAL A 94 -17.72 11.07 22.01
CA VAL A 94 -16.85 11.28 23.19
C VAL A 94 -17.03 12.69 23.81
N ARG A 95 -17.98 13.51 23.36
CA ARG A 95 -18.01 14.95 23.68
C ARG A 95 -18.73 15.41 24.96
N PRO A 96 -18.97 14.57 26.01
CA PRO A 96 -18.99 15.21 27.33
C PRO A 96 -18.33 14.47 28.51
N LEU A 97 -17.79 13.25 28.40
CA LEU A 97 -17.33 12.52 29.59
C LEU A 97 -16.07 11.70 29.30
N SER A 98 -15.02 11.84 30.11
CA SER A 98 -13.64 11.30 29.99
C SER A 98 -12.75 12.12 29.03
N LEU A 99 -11.70 12.85 29.42
CA LEU A 99 -10.69 12.64 30.46
C LEU A 99 -10.21 11.19 30.49
N GLU A 100 -9.15 10.94 29.72
CA GLU A 100 -8.16 9.88 29.99
C GLU A 100 -8.50 8.45 29.52
N THR A 101 -8.99 8.26 28.30
CA THR A 101 -8.78 6.98 27.62
C THR A 101 -8.21 7.23 26.23
N GLU A 102 -6.90 6.99 26.12
CA GLU A 102 -6.09 7.04 24.90
C GLU A 102 -6.55 6.03 23.84
N GLU A 103 -7.76 6.17 23.28
CA GLU A 103 -8.03 5.63 21.95
C GLU A 103 -7.48 6.61 20.91
N HIS A 104 -6.15 6.80 20.95
CA HIS A 104 -5.45 7.51 19.90
C HIS A 104 -5.57 6.66 18.63
N ILE A 105 -6.54 7.00 17.77
CA ILE A 105 -6.44 6.74 16.33
C ILE A 105 -5.05 7.27 15.94
N SER A 106 -4.13 6.33 15.78
CA SER A 106 -2.71 6.66 15.81
C SER A 106 -2.40 7.52 14.60
N LEU A 107 -1.89 8.74 14.82
CA LEU A 107 -1.38 9.61 13.77
C LEU A 107 -0.40 8.88 12.84
N ASP A 108 0.27 7.85 13.39
CA ASP A 108 1.10 6.87 12.68
C ASP A 108 0.39 6.24 11.47
N SER A 109 -0.87 5.80 11.62
CA SER A 109 -1.64 5.20 10.52
C SER A 109 -1.96 6.20 9.41
N ILE A 110 -2.25 7.45 9.77
CA ILE A 110 -2.51 8.52 8.78
C ILE A 110 -1.25 8.86 8.01
N VAL A 111 -0.13 9.06 8.71
CA VAL A 111 1.17 9.34 8.10
C VAL A 111 1.56 8.21 7.14
N ARG A 112 1.37 6.94 7.53
CA ARG A 112 1.62 5.79 6.67
C ARG A 112 0.79 5.81 5.38
N VAL A 113 -0.51 6.07 5.48
CA VAL A 113 -1.40 6.13 4.30
C VAL A 113 -0.97 7.27 3.37
N VAL A 114 -0.60 8.43 3.92
CA VAL A 114 -0.12 9.57 3.13
C VAL A 114 1.18 9.21 2.40
N ILE A 115 2.18 8.66 3.10
CA ILE A 115 3.45 8.25 2.48
C ILE A 115 3.19 7.19 1.41
N PHE A 116 2.36 6.19 1.71
CA PHE A 116 2.01 5.15 0.76
C PHE A 116 1.31 5.72 -0.48
N ALA A 117 0.43 6.71 -0.35
CA ALA A 117 -0.21 7.36 -1.49
C ALA A 117 0.77 8.15 -2.37
N PHE A 118 1.87 8.68 -1.80
CA PHE A 118 2.90 9.38 -2.58
C PHE A 118 3.75 8.43 -3.43
N LEU A 119 4.06 7.21 -2.96
CA LEU A 119 4.97 6.30 -3.67
C LEU A 119 4.46 5.92 -5.09
N PRO A 120 3.18 5.55 -5.31
CA PRO A 120 2.61 5.29 -6.63
C PRO A 120 2.62 6.52 -7.55
N THR A 121 2.57 7.75 -7.01
CA THR A 121 2.63 8.96 -7.87
C THR A 121 3.97 9.09 -8.57
N ILE A 122 5.06 8.65 -7.92
CA ILE A 122 6.40 8.61 -8.54
C ILE A 122 6.39 7.61 -9.70
N ALA A 123 5.83 6.41 -9.48
CA ALA A 123 5.68 5.41 -10.53
C ALA A 123 4.81 5.93 -11.69
N LEU A 124 3.73 6.65 -11.40
CA LEU A 124 2.87 7.25 -12.42
C LEU A 124 3.62 8.29 -13.26
N VAL A 125 4.39 9.17 -12.63
CA VAL A 125 5.20 10.17 -13.35
C VAL A 125 6.20 9.48 -14.28
N VAL A 126 6.87 8.42 -13.81
CA VAL A 126 7.79 7.62 -14.63
C VAL A 126 7.05 6.97 -15.80
N SER A 127 5.93 6.29 -15.55
CA SER A 127 5.12 5.65 -16.61
C SER A 127 4.59 6.65 -17.64
N CYS A 128 4.13 7.82 -17.20
CA CYS A 128 3.66 8.88 -18.09
C CYS A 128 4.81 9.45 -18.93
N SER A 129 6.01 9.61 -18.36
CA SER A 129 7.18 10.12 -19.10
C SER A 129 7.60 9.24 -20.27
N GLN A 130 7.29 7.94 -20.24
CA GLN A 130 7.58 6.99 -21.31
C GLN A 130 6.65 7.14 -22.52
N TYR A 131 5.51 7.82 -22.39
CA TYR A 131 4.58 8.08 -23.51
C TYR A 131 4.96 9.31 -24.35
N PHE A 132 5.78 10.22 -23.80
CA PHE A 132 6.17 11.43 -24.51
C PHE A 132 7.40 11.16 -25.39
N PRO A 133 7.30 11.28 -26.73
CA PRO A 133 8.39 10.92 -27.65
C PRO A 133 9.60 11.87 -27.58
N GLY A 134 9.47 13.04 -26.94
CA GLY A 134 10.57 14.00 -26.75
C GLY A 134 11.51 13.70 -25.57
N SER A 135 11.14 12.77 -24.67
CA SER A 135 11.92 12.40 -23.49
C SER A 135 12.58 11.03 -23.62
N GLN A 136 12.61 10.43 -24.81
CA GLN A 136 13.18 9.09 -25.01
C GLN A 136 14.72 9.08 -24.89
N GLU A 137 15.36 10.25 -25.03
CA GLU A 137 16.77 10.49 -24.64
C GLU A 137 16.95 10.89 -23.17
N ALA A 138 15.87 11.06 -22.40
CA ALA A 138 15.99 11.15 -20.95
C ALA A 138 16.33 9.75 -20.45
N LYS A 139 17.62 9.43 -20.59
CA LYS A 139 18.33 8.27 -20.09
C LYS A 139 17.61 7.77 -18.86
N THR A 140 17.17 6.52 -18.88
CA THR A 140 16.83 5.76 -17.68
C THR A 140 18.04 5.88 -16.77
N SER A 141 18.03 6.91 -15.94
CA SER A 141 19.20 7.30 -15.17
C SER A 141 19.31 6.25 -14.09
N ALA A 142 20.51 5.83 -13.74
CA ALA A 142 20.71 4.95 -12.59
C ALA A 142 19.92 5.44 -11.37
N LYS A 143 19.73 6.76 -11.24
CA LYS A 143 18.85 7.42 -10.27
C LYS A 143 17.40 6.93 -10.27
N THR A 144 16.70 6.89 -11.41
CA THR A 144 15.30 6.46 -11.46
C THR A 144 15.16 4.98 -11.11
N ASN A 145 16.12 4.16 -11.53
CA ASN A 145 16.14 2.74 -11.22
C ASN A 145 16.36 2.49 -9.73
N ILE A 146 17.26 3.24 -9.09
CA ILE A 146 17.45 3.20 -7.65
C ILE A 146 16.16 3.62 -6.93
N VAL A 147 15.52 4.71 -7.35
CA VAL A 147 14.24 5.15 -6.74
C VAL A 147 13.19 4.05 -6.83
N VAL A 148 12.98 3.46 -8.01
CA VAL A 148 12.02 2.36 -8.19
C VAL A 148 12.39 1.16 -7.32
N ALA A 149 13.67 0.79 -7.23
CA ALA A 149 14.16 -0.30 -6.39
C ALA A 149 14.01 -0.03 -4.88
N THR A 150 13.96 1.23 -4.45
CA THR A 150 13.69 1.59 -3.05
C THR A 150 12.22 1.52 -2.66
N LEU A 151 11.28 1.51 -3.61
CA LEU A 151 9.85 1.48 -3.32
C LEU A 151 9.42 0.23 -2.52
N PRO A 152 9.85 -1.01 -2.87
CA PRO A 152 9.52 -2.20 -2.07
C PRO A 152 10.13 -2.16 -0.67
N VAL A 153 11.33 -1.61 -0.53
CA VAL A 153 11.99 -1.45 0.77
C VAL A 153 11.23 -0.45 1.64
N ALA A 154 10.83 0.68 1.06
CA ALA A 154 10.00 1.67 1.75
C ALA A 154 8.64 1.08 2.16
N ALA A 155 7.98 0.34 1.27
CA ALA A 155 6.72 -0.35 1.59
C ALA A 155 6.91 -1.35 2.74
N PHE A 156 7.96 -2.17 2.68
CA PHE A 156 8.30 -3.10 3.76
C PHE A 156 8.54 -2.39 5.09
N LEU A 157 9.23 -1.25 5.10
CA LEU A 157 9.45 -0.46 6.32
C LEU A 157 8.14 0.15 6.86
N ILE A 158 7.29 0.68 5.97
CA ILE A 158 6.01 1.29 6.33
C ILE A 158 5.08 0.25 6.96
N PHE A 159 4.91 -0.91 6.33
CA PHE A 159 4.01 -1.96 6.82
C PHE A 159 4.65 -2.83 7.92
N GLY A 160 5.95 -3.07 7.85
CA GLY A 160 6.70 -3.86 8.83
C GLY A 160 6.91 -3.14 10.17
N SER A 161 6.92 -1.80 10.18
CA SER A 161 7.01 -1.01 11.41
C SER A 161 5.73 -1.00 12.26
N GLN A 162 4.64 -1.60 11.77
CA GLN A 162 3.38 -1.67 12.53
C GLN A 162 3.60 -2.44 13.84
N LYS A 163 3.21 -1.84 14.97
CA LYS A 163 3.27 -2.49 16.29
C LYS A 163 2.56 -3.84 16.28
N ASP A 164 1.47 -3.97 15.53
CA ASP A 164 0.72 -5.21 15.42
C ASP A 164 1.52 -6.30 14.69
N MET A 165 2.24 -5.94 13.63
CA MET A 165 3.13 -6.86 12.92
C MET A 165 4.34 -7.25 13.78
N LEU A 166 4.97 -6.28 14.45
CA LEU A 166 6.09 -6.53 15.38
C LEU A 166 5.68 -7.39 16.58
N ARG A 167 4.43 -7.25 17.06
CA ARG A 167 3.84 -8.12 18.08
C ARG A 167 3.56 -9.52 17.55
N ALA A 168 3.04 -9.66 16.32
CA ALA A 168 2.81 -10.95 15.69
C ALA A 168 4.13 -11.73 15.50
N TRP A 169 5.24 -11.04 15.25
CA TRP A 169 6.57 -11.63 15.15
C TRP A 169 7.27 -11.84 16.50
N GLY A 170 6.63 -11.47 17.63
CA GLY A 170 7.18 -11.66 18.96
C GLY A 170 8.31 -10.70 19.35
N LEU A 171 8.65 -9.71 18.51
CA LEU A 171 9.66 -8.70 18.84
C LEU A 171 9.19 -7.72 19.92
N CYS A 172 7.89 -7.46 20.01
CA CYS A 172 7.31 -6.69 21.09
C CYS A 172 6.63 -7.62 22.11
N ARG A 173 7.24 -7.77 23.29
CA ARG A 173 6.59 -8.44 24.43
C ARG A 173 5.30 -7.69 24.78
N ARG A 174 4.20 -8.42 24.98
CA ARG A 174 2.96 -7.83 25.47
C ARG A 174 3.25 -7.15 26.81
N PRO A 175 2.82 -5.90 27.03
CA PRO A 175 2.75 -5.38 28.39
C PRO A 175 1.90 -6.39 29.18
N LYS A 176 2.42 -6.87 30.31
CA LYS A 176 1.63 -7.70 31.22
C LYS A 176 0.35 -6.94 31.50
N GLU A 177 -0.81 -7.48 31.12
CA GLU A 177 -2.08 -6.94 31.56
C GLU A 177 -2.04 -6.88 33.08
N ILE A 178 -2.01 -5.66 33.62
CA ILE A 178 -2.26 -5.43 35.03
C ILE A 178 -3.75 -5.72 35.17
N HIS A 179 -4.05 -6.92 35.63
CA HIS A 179 -5.39 -7.38 35.97
C HIS A 179 -5.91 -6.49 37.10
N TRP A 180 -6.44 -5.32 36.77
CA TRP A 180 -7.21 -4.50 37.69
C TRP A 180 -8.46 -5.29 38.02
N GLN A 181 -8.37 -6.06 39.10
CA GLN A 181 -9.49 -6.73 39.69
C GLN A 181 -10.60 -5.71 39.91
N ARG A 182 -11.70 -5.97 39.22
CA ARG A 182 -13.07 -5.67 39.61
C ARG A 182 -13.25 -6.06 41.09
N LYS A 183 -12.95 -5.15 42.01
CA LYS A 183 -13.05 -5.39 43.47
C LYS A 183 -13.78 -4.30 44.26
N GLY A 184 -14.48 -3.38 43.61
CA GLY A 184 -15.03 -2.19 44.29
C GLY A 184 -16.52 -1.89 44.14
N VAL A 185 -17.35 -2.76 43.55
CA VAL A 185 -18.79 -2.45 43.31
C VAL A 185 -19.70 -3.56 43.83
N SER A 186 -19.44 -4.09 45.02
CA SER A 186 -20.37 -5.03 45.66
C SER A 186 -20.65 -4.76 47.14
N ASP A 187 -20.02 -3.75 47.76
CA ASP A 187 -20.12 -3.57 49.21
C ASP A 187 -20.90 -2.32 49.66
N GLU A 188 -21.59 -1.58 48.76
CA GLU A 188 -22.13 -0.24 49.10
C GLU A 188 -23.65 -0.04 49.00
N VAL A 189 -24.50 -1.07 48.94
CA VAL A 189 -25.96 -0.84 49.11
C VAL A 189 -26.64 -2.02 49.80
N THR A 190 -26.34 -2.23 51.08
CA THR A 190 -27.20 -3.01 51.99
C THR A 190 -27.01 -2.50 53.41
N GLU A 191 -27.39 -1.25 53.65
CA GLU A 191 -27.77 -0.73 54.98
C GLU A 191 -29.00 0.18 54.84
#